data_AF-A0A9E0X6D3-F1
#
_entry.id   AF-A0A9E0X6D3-F1
#
_cell.length_a   1.000
_cell.length_b   1.000
_cell.length_c   1.000
_cell.angle_alpha   90.00
_cell.angle_beta   90.00
_cell.angle_gamma   90.00
#
_symmetry.space_group_name_H-M   'P 1'
#
loop_
_entity.id
_entity.type
_entity.pdbx_description
1 polymer ?
#
loop_
_entity_poly.entity_id
_entity_poly.type
_entity_poly.pdbx_seq_one_letter_code
_entity_poly.pdbx_strand_id
1 'polypeptide(L)'
;PQEMYIACLFSHWTPPAGSDEPDLWSFAAVTDDPPPEVAAAGHDRCIVQLRPENVEAWLTPQGRTLDALDALLDDKARPYYEHRLAA
;
A
#
# COMPACT_ATOMS: atom_id res chain seq x y z
N PRO A 1 -13.82 -14.39 1.96
CA PRO A 1 -13.10 -13.09 1.97
C PRO A 1 -11.76 -13.31 2.67
N GLN A 2 -10.69 -12.68 2.19
CA GLN A 2 -9.34 -12.76 2.76
C GLN A 2 -8.96 -11.39 3.33
N GLU A 3 -8.29 -11.37 4.48
CA GLU A 3 -7.72 -10.14 5.04
C GLU A 3 -6.53 -9.65 4.19
N MET A 4 -6.45 -8.34 3.97
CA MET A 4 -5.44 -7.71 3.13
C MET A 4 -4.67 -6.66 3.91
N TYR A 5 -3.39 -6.92 4.15
CA TYR A 5 -2.46 -5.94 4.74
C TYR A 5 -1.86 -5.09 3.63
N ILE A 6 -2.20 -3.81 3.60
CA ILE A 6 -1.77 -2.89 2.54
C ILE A 6 -0.58 -2.06 3.03
N ALA A 7 0.50 -2.04 2.24
CA ALA A 7 1.61 -1.12 2.49
C ALA A 7 1.16 0.33 2.23
N CYS A 8 1.28 1.19 3.24
CA CYS A 8 0.89 2.60 3.16
C CYS A 8 1.97 3.50 3.73
N LEU A 9 2.06 4.71 3.18
CA LEU A 9 2.72 5.85 3.82
C LEU A 9 1.65 6.76 4.41
N PHE A 10 1.86 7.29 5.61
CA PHE A 10 0.97 8.27 6.22
C PHE A 10 1.69 9.61 6.41
N SER A 11 0.90 10.68 6.47
CA SER A 11 1.38 12.01 6.80
C SER A 11 0.36 12.73 7.67
N HIS A 12 0.87 13.48 8.63
CA HIS A 12 0.11 14.46 9.40
C HIS A 12 0.44 15.84 8.88
N TRP A 13 -0.57 16.51 8.34
CA TRP A 13 -0.47 17.89 7.91
C TRP A 13 -1.12 18.80 8.95
N THR A 14 -0.38 19.82 9.37
CA THR A 14 -0.88 20.90 10.22
C THR A 14 -1.07 22.15 9.36
N PRO A 15 -2.24 22.80 9.44
CA PRO A 15 -2.54 24.02 8.69
C PRO A 15 -1.60 25.18 9.10
N PRO A 16 -1.30 26.11 8.17
CA PRO A 16 -0.49 27.28 8.49
C PRO A 16 -1.20 28.18 9.50
N ALA A 17 -0.42 28.98 10.25
CA ALA A 17 -0.97 29.90 11.25
C ALA A 17 -1.99 30.88 10.63
N GLY A 18 -3.17 30.98 11.23
CA GLY A 18 -4.27 31.82 10.75
C GLY A 18 -5.23 31.13 9.77
N SER A 19 -5.03 29.84 9.47
CA SER A 19 -6.03 29.02 8.79
C SER A 19 -7.05 28.45 9.78
N ASP A 20 -8.31 28.36 9.33
CA ASP A 20 -9.43 27.73 10.06
C ASP A 20 -9.61 26.24 9.69
N GLU A 21 -8.75 25.71 8.82
CA GLU A 21 -8.76 24.29 8.46
C GLU A 21 -8.32 23.42 9.65
N PRO A 22 -8.83 22.18 9.78
CA PRO A 22 -8.36 21.25 10.79
C PRO A 22 -7.05 20.57 10.37
N ASP A 23 -6.33 20.04 11.35
CA ASP A 23 -5.27 19.05 11.14
C ASP A 23 -5.77 17.87 10.29
N LEU A 24 -4.92 17.37 9.40
CA LEU A 24 -5.24 16.26 8.50
C LEU A 24 -4.26 15.12 8.67
N TRP A 25 -4.77 13.97 9.13
CA TRP A 25 -4.09 12.69 8.97
C TRP A 25 -4.55 12.06 7.66
N SER A 26 -3.57 11.74 6.81
CA SER A 26 -3.82 11.13 5.49
C SER A 26 -2.85 10.00 5.25
N PHE A 27 -3.19 9.13 4.30
CA PHE A 27 -2.32 8.05 3.86
C PHE A 27 -2.46 7.80 2.37
N ALA A 28 -1.45 7.17 1.78
CA ALA A 28 -1.45 6.67 0.42
C ALA A 28 -1.00 5.22 0.39
N ALA A 29 -1.70 4.38 -0.38
CA ALA A 29 -1.32 3.00 -0.61
C ALA A 29 -0.16 2.93 -1.62
N VAL A 30 0.83 2.08 -1.33
CA VAL A 30 1.90 1.77 -2.26
C VAL A 30 1.34 0.83 -3.34
N THR A 31 1.63 1.15 -4.60
CA THR A 31 1.25 0.31 -5.73
C THR A 31 2.50 -0.22 -6.43
N ASP A 32 2.33 -1.32 -7.15
CA ASP A 32 3.33 -1.87 -8.05
C ASP A 32 2.67 -2.42 -9.33
N ASP A 33 3.45 -3.02 -10.22
CA ASP A 33 2.96 -3.63 -11.44
C ASP A 33 1.89 -4.70 -11.14
N PRO A 34 0.80 -4.72 -11.92
CA PRO A 34 -0.33 -5.58 -11.66
C PRO A 34 -0.01 -7.04 -11.98
N PRO A 35 -0.59 -8.01 -11.24
CA PRO A 35 -0.58 -9.39 -11.69
C PRO A 35 -1.39 -9.56 -13.00
N PRO A 36 -1.13 -10.60 -13.81
CA PRO A 36 -1.72 -10.76 -15.14
C PRO A 36 -3.25 -10.64 -15.18
N GLU A 37 -3.95 -11.17 -14.18
CA GLU A 37 -5.40 -11.14 -14.09
C GLU A 37 -5.97 -9.73 -13.80
N VAL A 38 -5.22 -8.90 -13.07
CA VAL A 38 -5.56 -7.49 -12.82
C VAL A 38 -5.25 -6.64 -14.05
N ALA A 39 -4.14 -6.94 -14.74
CA ALA A 39 -3.82 -6.32 -16.02
C ALA A 39 -4.88 -6.65 -17.09
N ALA A 40 -5.32 -7.91 -17.15
CA ALA A 40 -6.37 -8.35 -18.07
C ALA A 40 -7.73 -7.67 -17.80
N ALA A 41 -7.97 -7.24 -16.55
CA ALA A 41 -9.13 -6.42 -16.19
C ALA A 41 -8.98 -4.92 -16.58
N GLY A 42 -7.85 -4.52 -17.18
CA GLY A 42 -7.61 -3.17 -17.68
C GLY A 42 -6.86 -2.23 -16.72
N HIS A 43 -6.31 -2.74 -15.61
CA HIS A 43 -5.52 -1.93 -14.67
C HIS A 43 -4.03 -1.95 -15.03
N ASP A 44 -3.36 -0.82 -14.81
CA ASP A 44 -1.91 -0.65 -15.02
C ASP A 44 -1.10 -0.67 -13.72
N ARG A 45 -1.76 -0.66 -12.55
CA ARG A 45 -1.17 -0.74 -11.22
C ARG A 45 -2.03 -1.58 -10.28
N CYS A 46 -1.40 -2.23 -9.30
CA CYS A 46 -2.07 -2.96 -8.23
C CYS A 46 -1.49 -2.58 -6.87
N ILE A 47 -2.31 -2.58 -5.82
CA ILE A 47 -1.87 -2.28 -4.46
C ILE A 47 -0.92 -3.39 -3.97
N VAL A 48 0.17 -3.00 -3.29
CA VAL A 48 1.09 -3.94 -2.66
C VAL A 48 0.45 -4.52 -1.40
N GLN A 49 0.12 -5.80 -1.44
CA GLN A 49 -0.28 -6.56 -0.27
C GLN A 49 0.97 -7.11 0.43
N LEU A 50 1.19 -6.71 1.68
CA LEU A 50 2.24 -7.28 2.53
C LEU A 50 1.87 -8.72 2.91
N ARG A 51 2.89 -9.58 2.99
CA ARG A 51 2.77 -10.83 3.75
C ARG A 51 2.49 -10.54 5.22
N PRO A 52 1.64 -11.33 5.90
CA PRO A 52 1.39 -11.15 7.34
C PRO A 52 2.68 -11.11 8.17
N GLU A 53 3.68 -11.90 7.79
CA GLU A 53 4.97 -11.99 8.47
C GLU A 53 5.81 -10.71 8.34
N ASN A 54 5.56 -9.89 7.32
CA ASN A 54 6.31 -8.66 7.02
C ASN A 54 5.65 -7.40 7.63
N VAL A 55 4.46 -7.51 8.21
CA VAL A 55 3.70 -6.36 8.74
C VAL A 55 4.47 -5.63 9.84
N GLU A 56 5.02 -6.35 10.81
CA GLU A 56 5.77 -5.74 11.92
C GLU A 56 7.02 -5.02 11.42
N ALA A 57 7.70 -5.59 10.42
CA ALA A 57 8.88 -4.97 9.82
C ALA A 57 8.54 -3.68 9.07
N TRP A 58 7.39 -3.62 8.39
CA TRP A 58 6.89 -2.43 7.72
C TRP A 58 6.49 -1.31 8.70
N LEU A 59 5.84 -1.66 9.81
CA LEU A 59 5.36 -0.69 10.80
C LEU A 59 6.47 -0.09 11.68
N THR A 60 7.66 -0.69 11.69
CA THR A 60 8.78 -0.27 12.54
C THR A 60 10.02 0.20 11.76
N PRO A 61 9.92 1.06 10.74
CA PRO A 61 11.01 1.29 9.77
C PRO A 61 12.31 1.87 10.36
N GLN A 62 12.30 2.32 11.62
CA GLN A 62 13.45 2.93 12.28
C GLN A 62 14.66 1.98 12.28
N GLY A 63 15.81 2.46 11.80
CA GLY A 63 17.06 1.70 11.74
C GLY A 63 17.18 0.76 10.53
N ARG A 64 16.16 0.66 9.67
CA ARG A 64 16.23 -0.07 8.40
C ARG A 64 16.72 0.85 7.27
N THR A 65 17.42 0.28 6.30
CA THR A 65 17.77 1.00 5.06
C THR A 65 16.56 1.06 4.12
N LEU A 66 16.60 1.96 3.13
CA LEU A 66 15.57 2.00 2.08
C LEU A 66 15.50 0.66 1.33
N ASP A 67 16.64 0.10 0.92
CA ASP A 67 16.70 -1.22 0.27
C ASP A 67 16.01 -2.33 1.08
N ALA A 68 16.11 -2.28 2.41
CA ALA A 68 15.45 -3.27 3.27
C ALA A 68 13.94 -3.07 3.31
N LEU A 69 13.45 -1.84 3.18
CA LEU A 69 12.01 -1.55 3.09
C LEU A 69 11.47 -1.90 1.70
N ASP A 70 12.21 -1.60 0.63
CA ASP A 70 11.86 -1.98 -0.74
C ASP A 70 11.77 -3.51 -0.88
N ALA A 71 12.68 -4.25 -0.25
CA ALA A 71 12.62 -5.72 -0.22
C ALA A 71 11.33 -6.28 0.43
N LEU A 72 10.72 -5.56 1.39
CA LEU A 72 9.43 -5.96 1.97
C LEU A 72 8.28 -5.76 0.96
N LEU A 73 8.39 -4.75 0.09
CA LEU A 73 7.42 -4.48 -0.97
C LEU A 73 7.55 -5.48 -2.12
N ASP A 74 8.79 -5.91 -2.42
CA ASP A 74 9.07 -6.95 -3.41
C ASP A 74 8.56 -8.32 -2.94
N ASP A 75 8.71 -8.65 -1.64
CA ASP A 75 8.14 -9.85 -1.02
C ASP A 75 6.65 -9.68 -0.66
N LYS A 76 5.88 -9.23 -1.64
CA LYS A 76 4.43 -9.07 -1.55
C LYS A 76 3.69 -10.41 -1.65
N ALA A 77 2.54 -10.47 -1.00
CA ALA A 77 1.60 -11.57 -1.22
C ALA A 77 1.11 -11.57 -2.68
N ARG A 78 0.87 -12.76 -3.22
CA ARG A 78 0.39 -12.97 -4.60
C ARG A 78 -0.93 -13.75 -4.59
N PRO A 79 -2.01 -13.24 -3.98
CA PRO A 79 -3.32 -13.85 -4.15
C PRO A 79 -3.75 -13.74 -5.61
N TYR A 80 -4.67 -14.60 -6.02
CA TYR A 80 -5.31 -14.48 -7.33
C TYR A 80 -6.54 -13.57 -7.21
N TYR A 81 -6.65 -12.59 -8.11
CA TYR A 81 -7.78 -11.67 -8.16
C TYR A 81 -8.81 -12.09 -9.22
N GLU A 82 -9.92 -12.68 -8.77
CA GLU A 82 -11.07 -12.93 -9.64
C GLU A 82 -11.78 -11.62 -10.00
N HIS A 83 -11.94 -11.35 -11.30
CA HIS A 83 -12.75 -10.25 -11.80
C HIS A 83 -13.93 -10.78 -12.61
N ARG A 84 -15.04 -10.03 -12.60
CA ARG A 84 -16.19 -10.23 -13.47
C ARG A 84 -16.44 -8.96 -14.26
N LEU A 85 -16.75 -9.08 -15.55
CA LEU A 85 -17.23 -7.96 -16.35
C LEU A 85 -18.51 -7.43 -15.69
N ALA A 86 -18.57 -6.11 -15.49
CA ALA A 86 -19.81 -5.47 -15.08
C ALA A 86 -20.83 -5.66 -16.19
N ALA A 87 -22.01 -6.18 -15.84
CA ALA A 87 -23.13 -6.40 -16.76
C ALA A 87 -23.76 -5.08 -17.22
#